data_AF-A0A1I8B1R8-F1
#
_entry.id   AF-A0A1I8B1R8-F1
#
_cell.length_a   1.000
_cell.length_b   1.000
_cell.length_c   1.000
_cell.angle_alpha   90.00
_cell.angle_beta   90.00
_cell.angle_gamma   90.00
#
_symmetry.space_group_name_H-M   'P 1'
#
loop_
_entity.id
_entity.type
_entity.pdbx_description
1 polymer ?
#
loop_
_entity_poly.entity_id
_entity_poly.type
_entity_poly.pdbx_seq_one_letter_code
_entity_poly.pdbx_strand_id
1 'polypeptide(L)'
;MILITLILDVLFQLCSYFFINPYNGGGIEEIKEINDHWNFILIANIDAKTSYIFLFLVSFLPYLIISFCAIKMIRYVNSHTGYDNEMKKMLKQLTLTLIILAFVPIICQAASLFLIIFFGLLEIQDYKLNYVLAQSFILHLIPVVNPIISILTNRPYRRIIFCKSKEVVPIIPRWVDDI
;
A
#
# COMPACT_ATOMS: atom_id res chain seq x y z
N MET A 1 -15.69 5.46 22.52
CA MET A 1 -16.03 6.57 21.59
C MET A 1 -14.77 7.31 21.16
N ILE A 2 -13.95 7.81 22.10
CA ILE A 2 -12.68 8.53 21.82
C ILE A 2 -11.75 7.78 20.86
N LEU A 3 -11.59 6.46 21.04
CA LEU A 3 -10.73 5.64 20.17
C LEU A 3 -11.18 5.62 18.70
N ILE A 4 -12.49 5.52 18.45
CA ILE A 4 -13.05 5.51 17.09
C ILE A 4 -12.88 6.89 16.46
N THR A 5 -13.12 7.95 17.22
CA THR A 5 -12.90 9.33 16.76
C THR A 5 -11.44 9.57 16.39
N LEU A 6 -10.50 9.06 17.20
CA LEU A 6 -9.06 9.18 16.95
C LEU A 6 -8.62 8.37 15.71
N ILE A 7 -9.16 7.16 15.53
CA ILE A 7 -8.92 6.34 14.32
C ILE A 7 -9.48 7.03 13.08
N LEU A 8 -10.68 7.61 13.16
CA LEU A 8 -11.30 8.33 12.04
C LEU A 8 -10.53 9.60 11.70
N ASP A 9 -10.04 10.35 12.70
CA ASP A 9 -9.19 11.52 12.48
C ASP A 9 -7.86 11.14 11.82
N VAL A 10 -7.20 10.08 12.30
CA VAL A 10 -5.96 9.55 11.71
C VAL A 10 -6.18 9.13 10.26
N LEU A 11 -7.25 8.38 9.99
CA LEU A 11 -7.58 7.93 8.64
C LEU A 11 -7.93 9.11 7.74
N PHE A 12 -8.68 10.09 8.24
CA PHE A 12 -9.07 11.29 7.51
C PHE A 12 -7.85 12.15 7.18
N GLN A 13 -6.92 12.36 8.11
CA GLN A 13 -5.69 13.11 7.88
C GLN A 13 -4.71 12.38 6.97
N LEU A 14 -4.55 11.06 7.12
CA LEU A 14 -3.73 10.24 6.21
C LEU A 14 -4.29 10.25 4.78
N CYS A 15 -5.60 10.11 4.63
CA CYS A 15 -6.26 10.20 3.33
C CYS A 15 -6.09 11.61 2.76
N SER A 16 -6.38 12.65 3.53
CA SER A 16 -6.22 14.04 3.10
C SER A 16 -4.77 14.31 2.65
N TYR A 17 -3.78 13.88 3.42
CA TYR A 17 -2.37 14.05 3.08
C TYR A 17 -1.96 13.31 1.80
N PHE A 18 -2.35 12.03 1.67
CA PHE A 18 -1.99 11.22 0.50
C PHE A 18 -2.66 11.70 -0.79
N PHE A 19 -3.88 12.24 -0.69
CA PHE A 19 -4.65 12.71 -1.85
C PHE A 19 -4.39 14.18 -2.20
N ILE A 20 -4.01 15.03 -1.23
CA ILE A 20 -3.78 16.46 -1.46
C ILE A 20 -2.34 16.74 -1.92
N ASN A 21 -1.35 15.91 -1.52
CA ASN A 21 0.06 16.29 -1.59
C ASN A 21 1.03 15.50 -2.51
N PRO A 22 0.64 14.84 -3.62
CA PRO A 22 1.64 14.30 -4.54
C PRO A 22 2.42 15.36 -5.36
N TYR A 23 2.08 16.66 -5.29
CA TYR A 23 2.62 17.68 -6.22
C TYR A 23 3.14 18.99 -5.60
N ASN A 24 3.04 19.23 -4.30
CA ASN A 24 3.56 20.46 -3.69
C ASN A 24 4.82 20.18 -2.87
N GLY A 25 5.98 20.61 -3.37
CA GLY A 25 7.30 20.46 -2.74
C GLY A 25 7.52 21.24 -1.44
N GLY A 26 6.47 21.57 -0.69
CA GLY A 26 6.49 22.32 0.56
C GLY A 26 6.42 21.49 1.84
N GLY A 27 6.30 20.15 1.75
CA GLY A 27 5.92 19.29 2.87
C GLY A 27 6.93 19.13 4.03
N ILE A 28 8.15 19.68 3.97
CA ILE A 28 9.21 19.32 4.94
C ILE A 28 8.99 19.96 6.33
N GLU A 29 8.47 21.19 6.41
CA GLU A 29 8.26 21.87 7.70
C GLU A 29 6.97 21.40 8.41
N GLU A 30 5.89 21.15 7.67
CA GLU A 30 4.65 20.57 8.22
C GLU A 30 4.85 19.15 8.75
N ILE A 31 5.74 18.36 8.13
CA ILE A 31 6.10 17.02 8.62
C ILE A 31 6.71 17.09 10.03
N LYS A 32 7.44 18.16 10.36
CA LYS A 32 8.16 18.27 11.64
C LYS A 32 7.21 18.54 12.81
N GLU A 33 6.26 19.48 12.65
CA GLU A 33 5.26 19.78 13.70
C GLU A 33 4.30 18.61 13.92
N ILE A 34 3.88 17.93 12.84
CA ILE A 34 3.03 16.73 12.94
C ILE A 34 3.77 15.64 13.70
N ASN A 35 5.05 15.39 13.39
CA ASN A 35 5.84 14.34 14.03
C ASN A 35 6.04 14.59 15.54
N ASP A 36 6.22 15.84 15.96
CA ASP A 36 6.38 16.19 17.38
C ASP A 36 5.06 16.03 18.16
N HIS A 37 3.93 16.37 17.55
CA HIS A 37 2.61 16.15 18.15
C HIS A 37 2.26 14.65 18.28
N TRP A 38 2.57 13.85 17.26
CA TRP A 38 2.34 12.40 17.28
C TRP A 38 3.25 11.69 18.28
N ASN A 39 4.53 12.06 18.37
CA ASN A 39 5.44 11.51 19.39
C ASN A 39 4.90 11.75 20.80
N PHE A 40 4.31 12.92 21.06
CA PHE A 40 3.71 13.22 22.36
C PHE A 40 2.48 12.33 22.66
N ILE A 41 1.60 12.10 21.68
CA ILE A 41 0.41 11.24 21.86
C ILE A 41 0.77 9.75 21.98
N LEU A 42 1.77 9.28 21.21
CA LEU A 42 2.27 7.90 21.24
C LEU A 42 2.99 7.58 22.56
N ILE A 43 3.75 8.54 23.11
CA ILE A 43 4.46 8.40 24.37
C ILE A 43 3.50 8.51 25.58
N ALA A 44 2.40 9.26 25.45
CA ALA A 44 1.66 9.69 26.63
C ALA A 44 0.81 8.62 27.34
N ASN A 45 0.11 7.68 26.67
CA ASN A 45 -0.81 6.79 27.43
C ASN A 45 -1.48 5.63 26.66
N ILE A 46 -0.84 5.03 25.65
CA ILE A 46 -1.46 3.91 24.92
C ILE A 46 -1.02 2.58 25.55
N ASP A 47 -1.94 1.99 26.30
CA ASP A 47 -1.83 0.63 26.83
C ASP A 47 -1.45 -0.34 25.70
N ALA A 48 -0.54 -1.29 25.94
CA ALA A 48 0.08 -2.08 24.86
C ALA A 48 -0.95 -2.77 23.93
N LYS A 49 -2.08 -3.21 24.51
CA LYS A 49 -3.22 -3.78 23.76
C LYS A 49 -3.83 -2.80 22.76
N THR A 50 -4.01 -1.54 23.16
CA THR A 50 -4.55 -0.48 22.31
C THR A 50 -3.58 -0.12 21.18
N SER A 51 -2.27 -0.17 21.43
CA SER A 51 -1.25 0.04 20.42
C SER A 51 -1.29 -1.04 19.33
N TYR A 52 -1.51 -2.31 19.69
CA TYR A 52 -1.65 -3.39 18.71
C TYR A 52 -2.91 -3.27 17.86
N ILE A 53 -4.04 -2.89 18.46
CA ILE A 53 -5.29 -2.65 17.72
C ILE A 53 -5.12 -1.49 16.73
N PHE A 54 -4.47 -0.41 17.16
CA PHE A 54 -4.19 0.74 16.30
C PHE A 54 -3.26 0.36 15.14
N LEU A 55 -2.16 -0.34 15.42
CA LEU A 55 -1.26 -0.88 14.39
C LEU A 55 -2.01 -1.77 13.41
N PHE A 56 -2.88 -2.66 13.88
CA PHE A 56 -3.68 -3.52 13.02
C PHE A 56 -4.60 -2.70 12.11
N LEU A 57 -5.31 -1.70 12.64
CA LEU A 57 -6.22 -0.88 11.86
C LEU A 57 -5.50 -0.02 10.82
N VAL A 58 -4.46 0.71 11.22
CA VAL A 58 -3.69 1.56 10.31
C VAL A 58 -3.00 0.73 9.23
N SER A 59 -2.58 -0.48 9.56
CA SER A 59 -1.79 -1.31 8.64
C SER A 59 -2.65 -2.17 7.72
N PHE A 60 -3.71 -2.83 8.21
CA PHE A 60 -4.52 -3.77 7.41
C PHE A 60 -5.70 -3.10 6.70
N LEU A 61 -6.36 -2.13 7.34
CA LEU A 61 -7.59 -1.53 6.81
C LEU A 61 -7.39 -0.89 5.42
N PRO A 62 -6.31 -0.12 5.14
CA PRO A 62 -6.11 0.46 3.82
C PRO A 62 -6.01 -0.60 2.73
N TYR A 63 -5.29 -1.69 2.97
CA TYR A 63 -5.14 -2.75 1.97
C TYR A 63 -6.42 -3.56 1.75
N LEU A 64 -7.26 -3.71 2.78
CA LEU A 64 -8.60 -4.29 2.64
C LEU A 64 -9.50 -3.39 1.78
N ILE A 65 -9.47 -2.07 2.00
CA ILE A 65 -10.22 -1.09 1.19
C ILE A 65 -9.75 -1.14 -0.26
N ILE A 66 -8.43 -1.12 -0.51
CA ILE A 66 -7.86 -1.22 -1.87
C ILE A 66 -8.32 -2.52 -2.55
N SER A 67 -8.26 -3.64 -1.84
CA SER A 67 -8.68 -4.94 -2.36
C SER A 67 -10.18 -4.96 -2.71
N PHE A 68 -11.03 -4.39 -1.85
CA PHE A 68 -12.46 -4.28 -2.11
C PHE A 68 -12.76 -3.39 -3.33
N CYS A 69 -12.10 -2.23 -3.43
CA CYS A 69 -12.19 -1.34 -4.58
C CYS A 69 -11.75 -2.03 -5.87
N ALA A 70 -10.65 -2.80 -5.83
CA ALA A 70 -10.14 -3.54 -6.97
C ALA A 70 -11.12 -4.64 -7.43
N ILE A 71 -11.74 -5.39 -6.52
CA ILE A 71 -12.77 -6.39 -6.85
C ILE A 71 -13.97 -5.73 -7.53
N LYS A 72 -14.44 -4.59 -7.00
CA LYS A 72 -15.52 -3.82 -7.62
C LYS A 72 -15.15 -3.33 -9.01
N MET A 73 -13.91 -2.86 -9.20
CA MET A 73 -13.40 -2.43 -10.50
C MET A 73 -13.41 -3.59 -11.52
N ILE A 74 -12.97 -4.80 -11.13
CA ILE A 74 -13.02 -5.97 -12.03
C ILE A 74 -14.46 -6.29 -12.45
N ARG A 75 -15.41 -6.25 -11.50
CA ARG A 75 -16.84 -6.48 -11.79
C ARG A 75 -17.39 -5.43 -12.75
N TYR A 76 -17.06 -4.16 -12.51
CA TYR A 76 -17.45 -3.05 -13.37
C TYR A 76 -16.94 -3.26 -14.81
N VAL A 77 -15.65 -3.55 -14.98
CA VAL A 77 -15.02 -3.78 -16.29
C VAL A 77 -15.63 -4.97 -17.03
N ASN A 78 -16.06 -6.00 -16.30
CA ASN A 78 -16.77 -7.14 -16.88
C ASN A 78 -18.17 -6.77 -17.35
N SER A 79 -18.90 -5.97 -16.58
CA SER A 79 -20.27 -5.57 -16.91
C SER A 79 -20.36 -4.50 -18.00
N HIS A 80 -19.33 -3.70 -18.19
CA HIS A 80 -19.36 -2.58 -19.13
C HIS A 80 -19.21 -3.05 -20.58
N THR A 81 -20.15 -2.70 -21.45
CA THR A 81 -20.17 -3.11 -22.87
C THR A 81 -19.37 -2.17 -23.78
N GLY A 82 -19.12 -0.93 -23.37
CA GLY A 82 -18.43 0.08 -24.17
C GLY A 82 -16.90 -0.11 -24.29
N TYR A 83 -16.33 -1.16 -23.70
CA TYR A 83 -14.89 -1.41 -23.74
C TYR A 83 -14.55 -2.53 -24.73
N ASP A 84 -13.58 -2.28 -25.61
CA ASP A 84 -12.96 -3.32 -26.43
C ASP A 84 -12.32 -4.41 -25.55
N ASN A 85 -12.27 -5.63 -26.08
CA ASN A 85 -11.73 -6.82 -25.42
C ASN A 85 -10.26 -6.64 -25.00
N GLU A 86 -9.44 -5.98 -25.82
CA GLU A 86 -8.04 -5.72 -25.44
C GLU A 86 -7.94 -4.70 -24.31
N MET A 87 -8.79 -3.67 -24.28
CA MET A 87 -8.83 -2.73 -23.17
C MET A 87 -9.33 -3.40 -21.87
N LYS A 88 -10.37 -4.24 -21.95
CA LYS A 88 -10.84 -5.05 -20.80
C LYS A 88 -9.73 -5.91 -20.23
N LYS A 89 -8.93 -6.54 -21.09
CA LYS A 89 -7.81 -7.40 -20.70
C LYS A 89 -6.68 -6.61 -20.04
N MET A 90 -6.31 -5.46 -20.61
CA MET A 90 -5.33 -4.56 -20.02
C MET A 90 -5.77 -4.07 -18.64
N LEU A 91 -7.04 -3.65 -18.51
CA LEU A 91 -7.57 -3.12 -17.26
C LEU A 91 -7.67 -4.21 -16.18
N LYS A 92 -8.12 -5.43 -16.54
CA LYS A 92 -8.07 -6.60 -15.64
C LYS A 92 -6.66 -6.91 -15.16
N GLN A 93 -5.68 -6.84 -16.05
CA GLN A 93 -4.29 -7.11 -15.72
C GLN A 93 -3.72 -6.05 -14.77
N LEU A 94 -4.05 -4.78 -14.98
CA LEU A 94 -3.70 -3.69 -14.07
C LEU A 94 -4.35 -3.88 -12.70
N THR A 95 -5.65 -4.16 -12.66
CA THR A 95 -6.36 -4.37 -11.39
C THR A 95 -5.85 -5.60 -10.64
N LEU A 96 -5.54 -6.70 -11.34
CA LEU A 96 -4.92 -7.87 -10.74
C LEU A 96 -3.55 -7.53 -10.13
N THR A 97 -2.75 -6.71 -10.83
CA THR A 97 -1.46 -6.23 -10.32
C THR A 97 -1.63 -5.42 -9.04
N LEU A 98 -2.62 -4.51 -9.00
CA LEU A 98 -2.94 -3.74 -7.79
C LEU A 98 -3.34 -4.65 -6.62
N ILE A 99 -4.14 -5.69 -6.87
CA ILE A 99 -4.50 -6.67 -5.83
C ILE A 99 -3.25 -7.36 -5.30
N ILE A 100 -2.38 -7.86 -6.18
CA ILE A 100 -1.15 -8.55 -5.76
C ILE A 100 -0.24 -7.59 -4.95
N LEU A 101 -0.08 -6.35 -5.41
CA LEU A 101 0.69 -5.32 -4.70
C LEU A 101 0.09 -4.96 -3.33
N ALA A 102 -1.24 -5.03 -3.16
CA ALA A 102 -1.88 -4.84 -1.87
C ALA A 102 -1.70 -6.06 -0.94
N PHE A 103 -1.58 -7.27 -1.48
CA PHE A 103 -1.38 -8.49 -0.68
C PHE A 103 0.04 -8.61 -0.10
N VAL A 104 1.06 -8.14 -0.80
CA VAL A 104 2.46 -8.19 -0.30
C VAL A 104 2.62 -7.53 1.08
N PRO A 105 2.23 -6.26 1.30
CA PRO A 105 2.40 -5.62 2.59
C PRO A 105 1.56 -6.30 3.68
N ILE A 106 0.38 -6.85 3.35
CA ILE A 106 -0.42 -7.64 4.30
C ILE A 106 0.39 -8.86 4.79
N ILE A 107 1.03 -9.59 3.87
CA ILE A 107 1.83 -10.78 4.22
C ILE A 107 3.06 -10.37 5.04
N CYS A 108 3.79 -9.33 4.62
CA CYS A 108 4.95 -8.83 5.35
C CYS A 108 4.59 -8.37 6.77
N GLN A 109 3.46 -7.68 6.94
CA GLN A 109 2.98 -7.24 8.25
C GLN A 109 2.47 -8.39 9.11
N ALA A 110 1.75 -9.35 8.52
CA ALA A 110 1.32 -10.56 9.23
C ALA A 110 2.53 -11.37 9.72
N ALA A 111 3.57 -11.52 8.89
CA ALA A 111 4.83 -12.16 9.29
C ALA A 111 5.53 -11.39 10.41
N SER A 112 5.57 -10.06 10.33
CA SER A 112 6.11 -9.20 11.39
C SER A 112 5.36 -9.36 12.72
N LEU A 113 4.02 -9.37 12.69
CA LEU A 113 3.20 -9.56 13.90
C LEU A 113 3.38 -10.97 14.47
N PHE A 114 3.45 -11.98 13.61
CA PHE A 114 3.72 -13.35 14.01
C PHE A 114 5.06 -13.46 14.76
N LEU A 115 6.12 -12.81 14.25
CA LEU A 115 7.42 -12.78 14.93
C LEU A 115 7.33 -12.10 16.31
N ILE A 116 6.62 -10.98 16.43
CA ILE A 116 6.43 -10.28 17.71
C ILE A 116 5.72 -11.18 18.71
N ILE A 117 4.63 -11.84 18.31
CA ILE A 117 3.86 -12.72 19.19
C ILE A 117 4.69 -13.95 19.57
N PHE A 118 5.31 -14.61 18.59
CA PHE A 118 6.06 -15.84 18.80
C PHE A 118 7.25 -15.64 19.74
N PHE A 119 8.08 -14.62 19.48
CA PHE A 119 9.25 -14.33 20.34
C PHE A 119 8.86 -13.62 21.63
N GLY A 120 7.82 -12.79 21.61
CA GLY A 120 7.29 -12.13 22.81
C GLY A 120 6.74 -13.13 23.83
N LEU A 121 6.10 -14.20 23.38
CA LEU A 121 5.60 -15.28 24.25
C LEU A 121 6.71 -16.15 24.84
N LEU A 122 7.86 -16.25 24.16
CA LEU A 122 8.98 -17.07 24.62
C LEU A 122 9.91 -16.35 25.62
N GLU A 123 9.63 -15.09 25.95
CA GLU A 123 10.40 -14.24 26.88
C GLU A 123 11.94 -14.23 26.65
N ILE A 124 12.39 -14.55 25.44
CA ILE A 124 13.82 -14.68 25.15
C ILE A 124 14.44 -13.29 24.95
N GLN A 125 14.86 -12.67 26.05
CA GLN A 125 15.39 -11.30 26.06
C GLN A 125 16.62 -11.11 25.17
N ASP A 126 17.42 -12.17 24.99
CA ASP A 126 18.69 -12.10 24.24
C ASP A 126 18.52 -11.88 22.73
N TYR A 127 17.33 -12.13 22.16
CA TYR A 127 17.08 -12.00 20.73
C TYR A 127 16.40 -10.69 20.33
N LYS A 128 16.30 -9.72 21.26
CA LYS A 128 15.60 -8.45 21.01
C LYS A 128 16.09 -7.71 19.78
N LEU A 129 17.41 -7.60 19.64
CA LEU A 129 18.02 -6.91 18.50
C LEU A 129 17.80 -7.67 17.18
N ASN A 130 17.93 -9.00 17.21
CA ASN A 130 17.84 -9.83 16.01
C ASN A 130 16.44 -9.84 15.39
N TYR A 131 15.37 -9.84 16.19
CA TYR A 131 14.02 -9.78 15.63
C TYR A 131 13.67 -8.38 15.11
N VAL A 132 14.13 -7.29 15.77
CA VAL A 132 13.92 -5.92 15.27
C VAL A 132 14.59 -5.75 13.91
N LEU A 133 15.80 -6.28 13.76
CA LEU A 133 16.51 -6.30 12.48
C LEU A 133 15.76 -7.13 11.43
N ALA A 134 15.28 -8.32 11.78
CA ALA A 134 14.51 -9.17 10.88
C ALA A 134 13.20 -8.49 10.42
N GLN A 135 12.48 -7.84 11.34
CA GLN A 135 11.27 -7.10 11.05
C GLN A 135 11.54 -5.91 10.12
N SER A 136 12.57 -5.11 10.44
CA SER A 136 12.96 -3.97 9.62
C SER A 136 13.34 -4.44 8.21
N PHE A 137 14.10 -5.52 8.10
CA PHE A 137 14.48 -6.11 6.81
C PHE A 137 13.26 -6.53 5.98
N ILE A 138 12.29 -7.24 6.59
CA ILE A 138 11.06 -7.68 5.89
C ILE A 138 10.27 -6.48 5.35
N LEU A 139 10.14 -5.40 6.13
CA LEU A 139 9.41 -4.21 5.71
C LEU A 139 10.15 -3.44 4.60
N HIS A 140 11.48 -3.38 4.64
CA HIS A 140 12.30 -2.74 3.61
C HIS A 140 12.35 -3.54 2.29
N LEU A 141 11.94 -4.81 2.29
CA LEU A 141 11.80 -5.57 1.05
C LEU A 141 10.57 -5.16 0.21
N ILE A 142 9.53 -4.58 0.81
CA ILE A 142 8.31 -4.15 0.10
C ILE A 142 8.61 -3.23 -1.10
N PRO A 143 9.38 -2.12 -0.96
CA PRO A 143 9.70 -1.26 -2.11
C PRO A 143 10.54 -1.96 -3.19
N VAL A 144 11.26 -3.05 -2.87
CA VAL A 144 12.02 -3.86 -3.83
C VAL A 144 11.10 -4.85 -4.56
N VAL A 145 10.17 -5.46 -3.85
CA VAL A 145 9.23 -6.45 -4.38
C VAL A 145 8.17 -5.81 -5.29
N ASN A 146 7.73 -4.59 -4.99
CA ASN A 146 6.73 -3.86 -5.78
C ASN A 146 7.08 -3.69 -7.27
N PRO A 147 8.27 -3.19 -7.65
CA PRO A 147 8.65 -3.10 -9.05
C PRO A 147 8.81 -4.49 -9.70
N ILE A 148 9.35 -5.47 -8.98
CA ILE A 148 9.49 -6.85 -9.49
C ILE A 148 8.11 -7.42 -9.86
N ILE A 149 7.13 -7.32 -8.95
CA ILE A 149 5.76 -7.76 -9.22
C ILE A 149 5.19 -7.02 -10.41
N SER A 150 5.31 -5.69 -10.42
CA SER A 150 4.79 -4.87 -11.53
C SER A 150 5.38 -5.29 -12.88
N ILE A 151 6.66 -5.62 -12.94
CA ILE A 151 7.33 -6.08 -14.16
C ILE A 151 6.84 -7.48 -14.57
N LEU A 152 6.68 -8.38 -13.61
CA LEU A 152 6.25 -9.76 -13.86
C LEU A 152 4.79 -9.85 -14.28
N THR A 153 3.91 -9.08 -13.64
CA THR A 153 2.46 -9.13 -13.84
C THR A 153 2.00 -8.27 -15.00
N ASN A 154 2.64 -7.13 -15.30
CA ASN A 154 2.21 -6.23 -16.37
C ASN A 154 3.00 -6.47 -17.67
N ARG A 155 2.29 -6.98 -18.68
CA ARG A 155 2.80 -7.23 -20.04
C ARG A 155 3.49 -6.03 -20.68
N PRO A 156 2.99 -4.78 -20.61
CA PRO A 156 3.66 -3.65 -21.23
C PRO A 156 5.04 -3.39 -20.59
N TYR A 157 5.14 -3.40 -19.25
CA TYR A 157 6.43 -3.25 -18.56
C TYR A 157 7.40 -4.38 -18.91
N ARG A 158 6.92 -5.62 -18.94
CA ARG A 158 7.73 -6.78 -19.32
C ARG A 158 8.29 -6.65 -20.75
N ARG A 159 7.46 -6.20 -21.70
CA ARG A 159 7.92 -5.96 -23.07
C ARG A 159 9.00 -4.88 -23.13
N ILE A 160 8.81 -3.75 -22.44
CA ILE A 160 9.79 -2.64 -22.45
C ILE A 160 11.15 -3.10 -21.90
N ILE A 161 11.15 -3.89 -20.82
CA ILE A 161 12.38 -4.28 -20.12
C ILE A 161 13.08 -5.45 -20.81
N PHE A 162 12.34 -6.49 -21.21
CA PHE A 162 12.93 -7.72 -21.75
C PHE A 162 12.99 -7.75 -23.28
N CYS A 163 12.17 -6.96 -23.98
CA CYS A 163 12.26 -6.80 -25.42
C CYS A 163 12.81 -5.41 -25.74
N LYS A 164 14.14 -5.29 -25.94
CA LYS A 164 14.70 -4.12 -26.66
C LYS A 164 13.99 -4.05 -28.02
N SER A 165 13.13 -3.06 -28.19
CA SER A 165 12.17 -3.04 -29.30
C SER A 165 12.88 -2.93 -30.65
N LYS A 166 12.29 -3.59 -31.65
CA LYS A 166 12.27 -3.07 -33.03
C LYS A 166 10.88 -2.59 -33.45
N GLU A 167 9.91 -2.53 -32.54
CA GLU A 167 8.55 -2.10 -32.88
C GLU A 167 8.28 -0.67 -32.40
N VAL A 168 7.92 0.16 -33.38
CA VAL A 168 7.34 1.49 -33.23
C VAL A 168 6.07 1.35 -32.42
N VAL A 169 6.05 1.93 -31.22
CA VAL A 169 4.81 2.05 -30.45
C VAL A 169 3.86 2.92 -31.30
N PRO A 170 2.71 2.40 -31.77
CA PRO A 170 1.76 3.26 -32.44
C PRO A 170 1.34 4.32 -31.44
N ILE A 171 1.56 5.58 -31.80
CA ILE A 171 1.03 6.73 -31.08
C ILE A 171 -0.48 6.54 -31.11
N ILE A 172 -1.06 6.04 -30.02
CA ILE A 172 -2.51 6.02 -29.85
C ILE A 172 -2.90 7.50 -29.83
N PRO A 173 -3.68 8.00 -30.80
CA PRO A 173 -4.15 9.36 -30.75
C PRO A 173 -4.83 9.55 -29.40
N ARG A 174 -4.33 10.53 -28.66
CA ARG A 174 -4.98 11.03 -27.45
C ARG A 174 -6.43 11.29 -27.87
N TRP A 175 -7.39 10.62 -27.24
CA TRP A 175 -8.80 10.91 -27.37
C TRP A 175 -9.01 12.35 -26.88
N VAL A 176 -8.75 13.30 -27.77
CA VAL A 176 -9.25 14.67 -27.75
C VAL A 176 -10.48 14.58 -28.61
N ASP A 177 -11.55 14.06 -28.03
CA ASP A 177 -12.87 14.20 -28.61
C ASP A 177 -13.60 15.22 -27.74
N ASP A 178 -13.50 16.47 -28.19
CA ASP A 178 -14.54 17.49 -28.21
C ASP A 178 -15.67 17.36 -27.17
N ILE A 179 -15.56 18.15 -26.10
CA ILE A 179 -16.70 18.77 -25.41
C ILE A 179 -16.41 20.26 -25.29
#